data_AF-A0A954XCD8-F1
#
_entry.id   AF-A0A954XCD8-F1
#
_cell.length_a   1.000
_cell.length_b   1.000
_cell.length_c   1.000
_cell.angle_alpha   90.00
_cell.angle_beta   90.00
_cell.angle_gamma   90.00
#
_symmetry.space_group_name_H-M   'P 1'
#
loop_
_entity.id
_entity.type
_entity.pdbx_description
1 polymer ?
#
loop_
_entity_poly.entity_id
_entity_poly.type
_entity_poly.pdbx_seq_one_letter_code
_entity_poly.pdbx_strand_id
1 'polypeptide(L)'
;LLPAVREADARTLIVADGFSCREQVKQSTGRWPLHVAEVAQLAIQQRHHIPVYLPESFYASQRQSHKLSKKEIAVGLAGVAFGGWAAWSVWRRLSEHR
;
A
#
# COMPACT_ATOMS: atom_id res chain seq x y z
N LEU A 1 4.05 -26.95 8.37
CA LEU A 1 4.29 -25.57 7.88
C LEU A 1 5.45 -24.90 8.62
N LEU A 2 5.33 -24.61 9.93
CA LEU A 2 6.31 -23.76 10.64
C LEU A 2 7.76 -24.30 10.69
N PRO A 3 8.03 -25.60 10.88
CA PRO A 3 9.41 -26.12 10.82
C PRO A 3 10.07 -25.85 9.46
N ALA A 4 9.38 -26.19 8.37
CA ALA A 4 9.88 -25.95 7.02
C ALA A 4 10.13 -24.46 6.71
N VAL A 5 9.30 -23.54 7.24
CA VAL A 5 9.51 -22.10 7.06
C VAL A 5 10.74 -21.59 7.83
N ARG A 6 11.05 -22.17 8.99
CA ARG A 6 12.24 -21.82 9.78
C ARG A 6 13.53 -22.36 9.18
N GLU A 7 13.44 -23.52 8.54
CA GLU A 7 14.56 -24.16 7.84
C GLU A 7 14.83 -23.55 6.45
N ALA A 8 13.85 -22.85 5.87
CA ALA A 8 14.02 -22.20 4.58
C ALA A 8 15.13 -21.13 4.62
N ASP A 9 15.99 -21.15 3.60
CA ASP A 9 17.09 -20.19 3.47
C ASP A 9 16.59 -18.74 3.51
N ALA A 10 17.42 -17.83 4.03
CA ALA A 10 17.07 -16.42 4.17
C ALA A 10 16.77 -15.73 2.82
N ARG A 11 17.24 -16.28 1.70
CA ARG A 11 16.96 -15.81 0.32
C ARG A 11 15.70 -16.45 -0.27
N THR A 12 15.13 -17.45 0.39
CA THR A 12 13.92 -18.13 -0.08
C THR A 12 12.71 -17.25 0.23
N LEU A 13 11.94 -16.86 -0.79
CA LEU A 13 10.67 -16.17 -0.62
C LEU A 13 9.62 -17.14 -0.07
N ILE A 14 8.93 -16.71 0.99
CA ILE A 14 7.77 -17.45 1.53
C ILE A 14 6.50 -16.89 0.90
N VAL A 15 5.72 -17.74 0.25
CA VAL A 15 4.46 -17.37 -0.41
C VAL A 15 3.31 -18.13 0.23
N ALA A 16 2.24 -17.42 0.59
CA ALA A 16 1.04 -18.03 1.13
C ALA A 16 -0.22 -17.25 0.70
N ASP A 17 -1.18 -17.97 0.12
CA ASP A 17 -2.40 -17.38 -0.45
C ASP A 17 -3.50 -17.13 0.60
N GLY A 18 -3.55 -17.95 1.65
CA GLY A 18 -4.50 -17.82 2.74
C GLY A 18 -4.08 -16.82 3.82
N PHE A 19 -5.02 -16.00 4.29
CA PHE A 19 -4.81 -15.05 5.40
C PHE A 19 -4.32 -15.76 6.67
N SER A 20 -4.97 -16.87 7.06
CA SER A 20 -4.61 -17.62 8.28
C SER A 20 -3.16 -18.12 8.26
N CYS A 21 -2.72 -18.73 7.14
CA CYS A 21 -1.34 -19.19 7.00
C CYS A 21 -0.34 -18.03 7.02
N ARG A 22 -0.65 -16.92 6.34
CA ARG A 22 0.21 -15.73 6.37
C ARG A 22 0.39 -15.19 7.78
N GLU A 23 -0.72 -15.07 8.51
CA GLU A 23 -0.68 -14.53 9.87
C GLU A 23 0.03 -15.48 10.84
N GLN A 24 -0.17 -16.79 10.71
CA GLN A 24 0.53 -17.79 11.52
C GLN A 24 2.05 -17.71 11.33
N VAL A 25 2.53 -17.63 10.08
CA VAL A 25 3.96 -17.51 9.78
C VAL A 25 4.51 -16.20 10.34
N LYS A 26 3.82 -15.08 10.11
CA LYS A 26 4.21 -13.76 10.59
C LYS A 26 4.39 -13.72 12.11
N GLN A 27 3.41 -14.26 12.85
CA GLN A 27 3.43 -14.28 14.31
C GLN A 27 4.48 -15.25 14.89
N SER A 28 4.79 -16.35 14.17
CA SER A 28 5.55 -17.49 14.75
C SER A 28 6.99 -17.63 14.24
N THR A 29 7.41 -16.83 13.24
CA THR A 29 8.72 -17.01 12.57
C THR A 29 9.49 -15.72 12.30
N GLY A 30 8.86 -14.54 12.46
CA GLY A 30 9.49 -13.27 12.08
C GLY A 30 9.63 -13.04 10.57
N ARG A 31 9.22 -14.01 9.73
CA ARG A 31 9.16 -13.88 8.27
C ARG A 31 7.82 -13.26 7.83
N TRP A 32 7.82 -12.54 6.71
CA TRP A 32 6.67 -11.79 6.21
C TRP A 32 6.14 -12.35 4.89
N PRO A 33 5.37 -13.45 4.89
CA PRO A 33 4.99 -14.15 3.67
C PRO A 33 4.17 -13.26 2.72
N LEU A 34 4.49 -13.35 1.42
CA LEU A 34 3.78 -12.64 0.37
C LEU A 34 2.55 -13.41 -0.12
N HIS A 35 1.53 -12.68 -0.56
CA HIS A 35 0.44 -13.22 -1.34
C HIS A 35 0.90 -13.51 -2.78
N VAL A 36 0.29 -14.50 -3.44
CA VAL A 36 0.56 -14.82 -4.86
C VAL A 36 0.43 -13.60 -5.78
N ALA A 37 -0.58 -12.74 -5.57
CA ALA A 37 -0.76 -11.51 -6.34
C ALA A 37 0.40 -10.51 -6.16
N GLU A 38 1.00 -10.44 -4.96
CA GLU A 38 2.16 -9.60 -4.71
C GLU A 38 3.38 -10.13 -5.46
N VAL A 39 3.58 -11.45 -5.48
CA VAL A 39 4.65 -12.09 -6.26
C VAL A 39 4.46 -11.85 -7.76
N ALA A 40 3.24 -11.98 -8.27
CA ALA A 40 2.92 -11.68 -9.67
C ALA A 40 3.22 -10.21 -10.01
N GLN A 41 2.90 -9.28 -9.10
CA GLN A 41 3.21 -7.86 -9.28
C GLN A 41 4.72 -7.61 -9.33
N LEU A 42 5.52 -8.26 -8.46
CA LEU A 42 6.98 -8.15 -8.48
C LEU A 42 7.58 -8.62 -9.82
N ALA A 43 7.03 -9.71 -10.37
CA ALA A 43 7.42 -10.25 -11.66
C ALA A 43 7.09 -9.28 -12.81
N ILE A 44 5.86 -8.74 -12.83
CA ILE A 44 5.42 -7.76 -13.83
C ILE A 44 6.28 -6.50 -13.79
N GLN A 45 6.65 -6.04 -12.60
CA GLN A 45 7.45 -4.83 -12.40
C GLN A 45 8.95 -5.03 -12.68
N GLN A 46 9.38 -6.22 -13.12
CA GLN A 46 10.78 -6.53 -13.43
C GLN A 46 11.74 -6.12 -12.30
N ARG A 47 11.35 -6.37 -11.05
CA ARG A 47 12.17 -5.99 -9.90
C ARG A 47 13.32 -6.98 -9.73
N HIS A 48 14.40 -6.74 -10.49
CA HIS A 48 15.59 -7.59 -10.50
C HIS A 48 16.50 -7.39 -9.28
N HIS A 49 16.31 -6.30 -8.52
CA HIS A 49 17.04 -6.09 -7.27
C HIS A 49 16.24 -6.66 -6.10
N ILE A 50 16.50 -7.94 -5.78
CA ILE A 50 15.97 -8.61 -4.60
C ILE A 50 17.04 -8.51 -3.50
N PRO A 51 16.80 -7.80 -2.38
CA PRO A 51 17.74 -7.78 -1.27
C PRO A 51 17.91 -9.20 -0.72
N VAL A 52 19.16 -9.57 -0.49
CA VAL A 52 19.58 -10.96 -0.22
C VAL A 52 19.17 -11.43 1.19
N TYR A 53 18.83 -10.51 2.08
CA TYR A 53 18.42 -10.80 3.46
C TYR A 53 16.91 -10.59 3.62
N LEU A 54 16.19 -11.68 3.91
CA LEU A 54 14.75 -11.72 4.20
C LEU A 54 13.90 -10.91 3.19
N PRO A 55 13.91 -11.29 1.90
CA PRO A 55 13.41 -10.47 0.80
C PRO A 55 11.93 -10.09 0.94
N GLU A 56 11.11 -10.95 1.54
CA GLU A 56 9.68 -10.69 1.70
C GLU A 56 9.38 -9.55 2.70
N SER A 57 10.25 -9.31 3.69
CA SER A 57 10.10 -8.19 4.63
C SER A 57 10.29 -6.83 3.95
N PHE A 58 11.23 -6.76 3.00
CA PHE A 58 11.47 -5.56 2.19
C PHE A 58 10.21 -5.18 1.39
N TYR A 59 9.62 -6.13 0.67
CA TYR A 59 8.43 -5.89 -0.13
C TYR A 59 7.19 -5.59 0.72
N ALA A 60 7.03 -6.26 1.86
CA ALA A 60 5.94 -5.97 2.81
C ALA A 60 5.99 -4.53 3.33
N SER A 61 7.18 -3.99 3.62
CA SER A 61 7.33 -2.60 4.07
C SER A 61 6.99 -1.58 2.97
N GLN A 62 7.32 -1.89 1.71
CA GLN A 62 7.11 -0.97 0.60
C GLN A 62 5.63 -0.79 0.25
N ARG A 63 4.80 -1.82 0.47
CA ARG A 63 3.34 -1.71 0.33
C ARG A 63 2.74 -0.56 1.14
N GLN A 64 3.36 -0.18 2.26
CA GLN A 64 2.92 0.94 3.09
C GLN A 64 3.39 2.31 2.63
N SER A 65 4.27 2.42 1.62
CA SER A 65 4.87 3.69 1.21
C SER A 65 3.99 4.56 0.29
N HIS A 66 2.89 4.04 -0.25
CA HIS A 66 1.90 4.87 -0.97
C HIS A 66 0.88 5.50 0.00
N LYS A 67 1.35 6.25 1.00
CA LYS A 67 0.47 7.20 1.69
C LYS A 67 0.51 8.49 0.87
N LEU A 68 -0.61 8.85 0.25
CA LEU A 68 -0.82 10.18 -0.32
C LEU A 68 -0.31 11.19 0.70
N SER A 69 0.56 12.08 0.26
CA SER A 69 1.19 13.04 1.15
C SER A 69 0.08 13.88 1.76
N LYS A 70 0.09 14.11 3.08
CA LYS A 70 -0.91 14.96 3.75
C LYS A 70 -1.09 16.33 3.06
N LYS A 71 -0.03 16.80 2.37
CA LYS A 71 -0.02 18.02 1.54
C LYS A 71 -0.92 17.93 0.31
N GLU A 72 -0.99 16.78 -0.35
CA GLU A 72 -1.81 16.56 -1.56
C GLU A 72 -3.31 16.60 -1.23
N ILE A 73 -3.70 16.03 -0.08
CA ILE A 73 -5.09 16.07 0.40
C ILE A 73 -5.51 17.51 0.75
N ALA A 74 -4.63 18.29 1.38
CA ALA A 74 -4.93 19.66 1.79
C ALA A 74 -5.19 20.59 0.59
N VAL A 75 -4.41 20.46 -0.49
CA VAL A 75 -4.61 21.25 -1.73
C VAL A 75 -5.95 20.93 -2.38
N GLY A 76 -6.32 19.64 -2.44
CA GLY A 76 -7.61 19.22 -2.99
C GLY A 76 -8.80 19.82 -2.25
N LEU A 77 -8.78 19.80 -0.91
CA LEU A 77 -9.86 20.36 -0.08
C LEU A 77 -10.00 21.88 -0.24
N ALA A 78 -8.88 22.61 -0.31
CA ALA A 78 -8.89 24.06 -0.49
C ALA A 78 -9.51 24.47 -1.84
N GLY A 79 -9.19 23.73 -2.92
CA GLY A 79 -9.76 23.98 -4.25
C GLY A 79 -11.29 23.81 -4.28
N VAL A 80 -11.81 22.75 -3.64
CA VAL A 80 -13.27 22.50 -3.56
C VAL A 80 -13.98 23.60 -2.77
N ALA A 81 -13.43 24.02 -1.61
CA ALA A 81 -14.01 25.07 -0.80
C ALA A 81 -14.06 26.42 -1.55
N PHE A 82 -12.98 26.77 -2.24
CA PHE A 82 -12.91 28.03 -3.00
C PHE A 82 -13.87 28.03 -4.20
N GLY A 83 -13.93 26.92 -4.95
CA GLY A 83 -14.87 26.77 -6.07
C GLY A 83 -16.34 26.86 -5.62
N GLY A 84 -16.69 26.21 -4.50
CA GLY A 84 -18.03 26.28 -3.92
C GLY A 84 -18.40 27.69 -3.45
N TRP A 85 -17.48 28.38 -2.76
CA TRP A 85 -17.69 29.76 -2.32
C TRP A 85 -17.89 30.72 -3.51
N ALA A 86 -17.07 30.61 -4.55
CA ALA A 86 -17.18 31.43 -5.75
C ALA A 86 -18.54 31.23 -6.46
N ALA A 87 -18.92 29.97 -6.70
CA ALA A 87 -20.19 29.63 -7.33
C ALA A 87 -21.41 30.15 -6.53
N TRP A 88 -21.40 29.95 -5.20
CA TRP A 88 -22.45 30.46 -4.33
C TRP A 88 -22.53 31.99 -4.33
N SER A 89 -21.39 32.67 -4.32
CA SER A 89 -21.34 34.14 -4.34
C SER A 89 -21.92 34.75 -5.62
N VAL A 90 -21.69 34.11 -6.77
CA VAL A 90 -22.24 34.51 -8.07
C VAL A 90 -23.75 34.25 -8.11
N TRP A 91 -24.18 33.07 -7.65
CA TRP A 91 -25.61 32.74 -7.58
C TRP A 91 -26.39 33.70 -6.69
N ARG A 92 -25.83 34.04 -5.51
CA ARG A 92 -26.44 34.99 -4.57
C ARG A 92 -26.62 36.38 -5.19
N ARG A 93 -25.62 36.89 -5.90
CA ARG A 93 -25.72 38.19 -6.60
C ARG A 93 -26.79 38.19 -7.70
N LEU A 94 -26.92 37.07 -8.42
CA LEU A 94 -27.94 36.95 -9.47
C LEU A 94 -29.37 36.84 -8.90
N SER A 95 -29.54 36.26 -7.71
CA SER A 95 -30.85 36.17 -7.07
C SER A 95 -31.37 37.48 -6.48
N GLU A 96 -30.50 38.44 -6.15
CA GLU A 96 -30.90 39.74 -5.58
C GLU A 96 -31.43 40.72 -6.64
N HIS A 97 -31.16 40.49 -7.92
CA HIS A 97 -31.58 41.36 -9.04
C HIS A 97 -32.81 40.86 -9.81
N ARG A 98 -33.47 39.81 -9.33
CA ARG A 98 -34.67 39.23 -9.94
C ARG A 98 -35.87 39.43 -9.01
#